data_AF-A0A8T3ZN10-F1
#
_entry.id   AF-A0A8T3ZN10-F1
#
_cell.length_a   1.000
_cell.length_b   1.000
_cell.length_c   1.000
_cell.angle_alpha   90.00
_cell.angle_beta   90.00
_cell.angle_gamma   90.00
#
_symmetry.space_group_name_H-M   'P 1'
#
loop_
_entity.id
_entity.type
_entity.pdbx_description
1 polymer ?
#
loop_
_entity_poly.entity_id
_entity_poly.type
_entity_poly.pdbx_seq_one_letter_code
_entity_poly.pdbx_strand_id
1 'polypeptide(L)' 'KHDAHIAVNGDGIQQRLTGIHETASYKEFSAGVSDRGASIRIPWQVAVEHKGYLEDRRPCANADPYVVEAMVMKTVMGK' A
#
# COMPACT_ATOMS: atom_id res chain seq x y z
N LYS A 1 6.58 5.36 7.15
CA LYS A 1 6.32 4.37 8.23
C LYS A 1 5.91 3.03 7.62
N HIS A 2 6.80 2.39 6.86
CA HIS A 2 6.44 1.20 6.07
C HIS A 2 6.19 -0.02 6.96
N ASP A 3 7.16 -0.36 7.81
CA ASP A 3 7.12 -1.57 8.66
C ASP A 3 5.91 -1.58 9.61
N ALA A 4 5.55 -0.41 10.15
CA ALA A 4 4.39 -0.27 11.02
C ALA A 4 3.06 -0.57 10.30
N HIS A 5 2.97 -0.29 9.00
CA HIS A 5 1.80 -0.64 8.19
C HIS A 5 1.81 -2.14 7.84
N ILE A 6 2.97 -2.68 7.48
CA ILE A 6 3.14 -4.11 7.19
C ILE A 6 2.71 -4.98 8.38
N ALA A 7 3.01 -4.54 9.61
CA ALA A 7 2.65 -5.25 10.84
C ALA A 7 1.12 -5.37 11.08
N VAL A 8 0.31 -4.48 10.50
CA VAL A 8 -1.15 -4.46 10.68
C VAL A 8 -1.93 -4.87 9.44
N ASN A 9 -1.25 -5.03 8.30
CA ASN A 9 -1.85 -5.30 6.99
C ASN A 9 -2.27 -6.77 6.79
N GLY A 10 -2.56 -7.48 7.88
CA GLY A 10 -3.00 -8.87 7.89
C GLY A 10 -1.87 -9.88 8.02
N ASP A 11 -2.22 -11.07 8.52
CA ASP A 11 -1.28 -12.16 8.76
C ASP A 11 -0.77 -12.79 7.46
N GLY A 12 0.46 -13.30 7.48
CA GLY A 12 1.04 -14.04 6.35
C GLY A 12 1.49 -13.16 5.18
N ILE A 13 1.60 -11.84 5.37
CA ILE A 13 1.94 -10.87 4.31
C ILE A 13 3.22 -11.22 3.53
N GLN A 14 4.21 -11.80 4.20
CA GLN A 14 5.48 -12.27 3.64
C GLN A 14 5.32 -13.34 2.55
N GLN A 15 4.23 -14.11 2.57
CA GLN A 15 3.93 -15.13 1.56
C GLN A 15 3.28 -14.51 0.31
N ARG A 16 2.64 -13.34 0.44
CA ARG A 16 1.93 -12.64 -0.63
C ARG A 16 2.79 -11.57 -1.31
N LEU A 17 3.48 -10.76 -0.51
CA LEU A 17 4.29 -9.62 -0.95
C LEU A 17 5.74 -10.06 -1.19
N THR A 18 5.93 -10.85 -2.24
CA THR A 18 7.23 -11.45 -2.60
C THR A 18 7.99 -10.69 -3.67
N GLY A 19 7.34 -9.80 -4.43
CA GLY A 19 7.97 -9.10 -5.56
C GLY A 19 7.72 -9.75 -6.94
N ILE A 20 7.21 -10.99 -6.97
CA ILE A 20 7.26 -11.85 -8.18
C ILE A 20 5.92 -11.88 -8.94
N HIS A 21 4.82 -11.45 -8.32
CA HIS A 21 3.46 -11.61 -8.85
C HIS A 21 2.63 -10.31 -8.81
N GLU A 22 3.07 -9.27 -9.52
CA GLU A 22 2.42 -7.95 -9.52
C GLU A 22 2.21 -7.37 -8.10
N THR A 23 3.18 -7.63 -7.23
CA THR A 23 3.25 -7.15 -5.85
C THR A 23 4.65 -6.64 -5.54
N ALA A 24 4.77 -5.67 -4.65
CA ALA A 24 6.06 -5.26 -4.09
C ALA A 24 6.53 -6.27 -3.04
N SER A 25 7.84 -6.32 -2.80
CA SER A 25 8.41 -7.00 -1.63
C SER A 25 7.94 -6.33 -0.33
N TYR A 26 7.55 -7.09 0.68
CA TYR A 26 7.16 -6.54 1.99
C TYR A 26 8.29 -5.81 2.74
N LYS A 27 9.53 -5.93 2.28
CA LYS A 27 10.72 -5.29 2.89
C LYS A 27 10.99 -3.90 2.34
N GLU A 28 10.44 -3.59 1.18
CA GLU A 28 10.76 -2.38 0.44
C GLU A 28 9.49 -1.60 0.18
N PHE A 29 9.61 -0.27 0.27
CA PHE A 29 8.53 0.63 -0.09
C PHE A 29 8.82 1.27 -1.44
N SER A 30 7.88 1.14 -2.36
CA SER A 30 7.94 1.74 -3.69
C SER A 30 6.62 2.40 -4.07
N ALA A 31 6.69 3.51 -4.79
CA ALA A 31 5.52 4.19 -5.34
C ALA A 31 5.77 4.50 -6.82
N GLY A 32 4.77 4.29 -7.67
CA GLY A 32 4.91 4.47 -9.11
C GLY A 32 3.62 4.86 -9.82
N VAL A 33 3.76 5.57 -10.94
CA VAL A 33 2.63 5.94 -11.82
C VAL A 33 2.27 4.75 -12.69
N SER A 34 1.03 4.28 -12.56
CA SER A 34 0.50 3.10 -13.24
C SER A 34 1.28 1.80 -12.98
N ASP A 35 2.15 1.78 -11.97
CA ASP A 35 2.99 0.63 -11.64
C ASP A 35 2.23 -0.35 -10.73
N ARG A 36 2.04 -1.57 -11.23
CA ARG A 36 1.45 -2.67 -10.47
C ARG A 36 2.49 -3.44 -9.64
N GLY A 37 3.78 -3.29 -9.87
CA GLY A 37 4.82 -3.82 -8.99
C GLY A 37 5.03 -2.97 -7.73
N ALA A 38 4.52 -1.74 -7.71
CA ALA A 38 4.74 -0.82 -6.60
C ALA A 38 3.88 -1.14 -5.36
N SER A 39 4.38 -0.73 -4.18
CA SER A 39 3.61 -0.78 -2.93
C SER A 39 2.41 0.16 -2.97
N ILE A 40 2.63 1.38 -3.46
CA ILE A 40 1.59 2.37 -3.72
C ILE A 40 1.49 2.60 -5.21
N ARG A 41 0.28 2.45 -5.76
CA ARG A 41 0.00 2.76 -7.15
C ARG A 41 -0.68 4.13 -7.25
N ILE A 42 -0.16 4.98 -8.12
CA ILE A 42 -0.82 6.22 -8.54
C ILE A 42 -1.44 5.94 -9.92
N PRO A 43 -2.78 5.94 -10.06
CA PRO A 43 -3.41 5.73 -11.36
C PRO A 43 -2.93 6.76 -12.39
N TRP A 44 -2.81 6.36 -13.66
CA TRP A 44 -2.34 7.25 -14.71
C TRP A 44 -3.19 8.53 -14.82
N GLN A 45 -4.51 8.40 -14.70
CA GLN A 45 -5.44 9.53 -14.70
C GLN A 45 -5.12 10.54 -13.59
N VAL A 46 -4.77 10.06 -12.39
CA VAL A 46 -4.40 10.91 -11.26
C VAL A 46 -3.09 11.65 -11.53
N ALA A 47 -2.13 10.98 -12.17
CA ALA A 47 -0.87 11.62 -12.57
C ALA A 47 -1.06 12.68 -13.66
N VAL A 48 -1.99 12.48 -14.60
CA VAL A 48 -2.31 13.44 -15.66
C VAL A 48 -3.13 14.63 -15.13
N GLU A 49 -4.15 14.37 -14.32
CA GLU A 49 -5.06 15.40 -13.82
C GLU A 49 -4.54 16.12 -12.55
N HIS A 50 -3.45 15.61 -11.96
CA HIS A 50 -2.88 16.09 -10.70
C HIS A 50 -3.87 16.13 -9.52
N LYS A 51 -4.92 15.31 -9.57
CA LYS A 51 -5.95 15.18 -8.55
C LYS A 51 -6.52 13.76 -8.52
N GLY A 52 -7.01 13.32 -7.37
CA GLY A 52 -7.65 12.01 -7.21
C GLY A 52 -7.15 11.27 -5.98
N TYR A 53 -6.75 10.01 -6.16
CA TYR A 53 -6.41 9.10 -5.07
C TYR A 53 -5.10 8.34 -5.32
N LEU A 54 -4.54 7.81 -4.23
CA LEU A 54 -3.50 6.79 -4.25
C LEU A 54 -4.10 5.44 -3.87
N GLU A 55 -3.49 4.36 -4.32
CA GLU A 55 -3.92 3.00 -4.00
C GLU A 55 -2.81 2.27 -3.22
N ASP A 56 -3.08 1.96 -1.95
CA ASP A 56 -2.20 1.10 -1.16
C ASP A 56 -2.49 -0.37 -1.45
N ARG A 57 -1.51 -1.07 -2.03
CA ARG A 57 -1.64 -2.47 -2.47
C ARG A 57 -1.04 -3.47 -1.49
N ARG A 58 -0.56 -2.98 -0.33
CA ARG A 58 0.05 -3.78 0.74
C ARG A 58 -0.96 -4.50 1.66
N PRO A 59 -2.19 -4.01 1.92
CA PRO A 59 -3.15 -4.75 2.73
C PRO A 59 -3.49 -6.13 2.15
N CYS A 60 -3.48 -7.16 2.99
CA CYS A 60 -3.99 -8.49 2.66
C CYS A 60 -5.52 -8.55 2.79
N ALA A 61 -6.13 -9.58 2.20
CA ALA A 61 -7.57 -9.80 2.26
C ALA A 61 -8.10 -10.08 3.68
N ASN A 62 -7.25 -10.52 4.60
CA ASN A 62 -7.55 -10.79 6.01
C ASN A 62 -7.22 -9.62 6.94
N ALA A 63 -6.80 -8.46 6.40
CA ALA A 63 -6.49 -7.30 7.23
C ALA A 63 -7.78 -6.73 7.86
N ASP A 64 -7.67 -6.24 9.09
CA ASP A 64 -8.77 -5.53 9.74
C ASP A 64 -8.94 -4.14 9.08
N PRO A 65 -10.08 -3.87 8.41
CA PRO A 65 -10.28 -2.61 7.70
C PRO A 65 -10.20 -1.39 8.61
N TYR A 66 -10.64 -1.48 9.87
CA TYR A 66 -10.63 -0.36 10.80
C TYR A 66 -9.21 0.02 11.22
N VAL A 67 -8.36 -0.99 11.44
CA VAL A 67 -6.95 -0.76 11.81
C VAL A 67 -6.18 -0.19 10.63
N VAL A 68 -6.37 -0.74 9.43
CA VAL A 68 -5.69 -0.26 8.21
C VAL A 68 -6.09 1.19 7.92
N GLU A 69 -7.39 1.50 7.93
CA GLU A 69 -7.88 2.87 7.67
C GLU A 69 -7.33 3.86 8.71
N ALA A 70 -7.43 3.54 10.00
CA ALA A 70 -6.92 4.41 11.07
C ALA A 70 -5.41 4.68 10.92
N MET A 71 -4.63 3.66 10.53
CA MET A 71 -3.18 3.78 10.32
C MET A 71 -2.82 4.63 9.09
N VAL A 72 -3.57 4.50 7.99
CA VAL A 72 -3.44 5.36 6.82
C VAL A 72 -3.76 6.81 7.20
N MET A 73 -4.90 7.05 7.84
CA MET A 73 -5.33 8.39 8.26
C MET A 73 -4.33 9.05 9.20
N LYS A 74 -3.84 8.32 10.20
CA LYS A 74 -2.81 8.78 11.12
C LYS A 74 -1.50 9.14 10.43
N THR A 75 -1.10 8.36 9.42
CA THR A 75 0.17 8.56 8.73
C THR A 75 0.11 9.72 7.74
N VAL A 76 -1.01 9.87 7.04
CA VAL A 76 -1.20 10.90 6.00
C VAL A 76 -1.60 12.24 6.60
N MET A 77 -2.50 12.27 7.58
CA MET A 77 -2.99 13.51 8.20
C MET A 77 -2.20 13.94 9.45
N GLY A 78 -1.31 13.09 9.96
CA GLY A 78 -0.46 13.41 11.11
C GLY A 78 -1.18 13.53 12.45
N LYS A 79 -2.42 13.04 12.56
CA LYS A 79 -3.23 13.02 13.79
C LYS A 79 -3.13 11.69 14.52
#